data_AF-A0A2S6H7A5-F1
#
_entry.id   AF-A0A2S6H7A5-F1
#
_cell.length_a   1.000
_cell.length_b   1.000
_cell.length_c   1.000
_cell.angle_alpha   90.00
_cell.angle_beta   90.00
_cell.angle_gamma   90.00
#
_symmetry.space_group_name_H-M   'P 1'
#
loop_
_entity.id
_entity.type
_entity.pdbx_description
1 polymer ?
#
loop_
_entity_poly.entity_id
_entity_poly.type
_entity_poly.pdbx_seq_one_letter_code
_entity_poly.pdbx_strand_id
1 'polypeptide(L)'
;MAQEKDYLKDPFGNAVSDIVKGIDRDVERGEDVLMLGLGIVMLSSTFAPVAPPTVLLPLVALTFAVSVGFARINYHNMERKLLQSMAQLDGHDKIILHPIAAVFAEYPMHSLAESFNPLKNLKRTWKSALGGILINPLWMPIFYVMGMQINEEKNLGVLNRAIIGVEQKMASLSSVV
;
A
#
# COMPACT_ATOMS: atom_id res chain seq x y z
N MET A 1 -16.25 -15.91 8.36
CA MET A 1 -14.89 -16.44 8.16
C MET A 1 -14.73 -16.73 6.68
N ALA A 2 -14.04 -15.87 5.93
CA ALA A 2 -13.75 -16.11 4.53
C ALA A 2 -12.42 -16.87 4.45
N GLN A 3 -12.40 -17.97 3.71
CA GLN A 3 -11.22 -18.80 3.44
C GLN A 3 -10.09 -17.88 2.93
N GLU A 4 -9.02 -17.73 3.70
CA GLU A 4 -7.87 -16.94 3.26
C GLU A 4 -7.26 -17.62 2.05
N LYS A 5 -7.39 -16.99 0.88
CA LYS A 5 -6.75 -17.44 -0.34
C LYS A 5 -5.26 -17.15 -0.20
N ASP A 6 -4.52 -18.20 0.15
CA ASP A 6 -3.07 -18.30 -0.05
C ASP A 6 -2.75 -18.06 -1.54
N TYR A 7 -1.53 -17.64 -1.87
CA TYR A 7 -1.16 -17.41 -3.27
C TYR A 7 -1.03 -18.72 -4.08
N LEU A 8 -0.84 -19.85 -3.39
CA LEU A 8 -0.76 -21.17 -3.99
C LEU A 8 -2.16 -21.66 -4.36
N LYS A 9 -2.46 -21.72 -5.67
CA LYS A 9 -3.74 -22.21 -6.20
C LYS A 9 -3.67 -23.61 -6.80
N ASP A 10 -2.49 -24.05 -7.24
CA ASP A 10 -2.33 -25.30 -7.96
C ASP A 10 -1.11 -26.10 -7.44
N PRO A 11 -1.29 -27.33 -6.93
CA PRO A 11 -0.19 -28.13 -6.39
C PRO A 11 0.83 -28.63 -7.45
N PHE A 12 0.54 -28.47 -8.75
CA PHE A 12 1.40 -28.91 -9.85
C PHE A 12 1.91 -27.76 -10.74
N GLY A 13 1.63 -26.50 -10.38
CA GLY A 13 2.08 -25.30 -11.09
C GLY A 13 3.49 -24.83 -10.68
N ASN A 14 4.04 -23.85 -11.39
CA ASN A 14 5.25 -23.15 -10.95
C ASN A 14 4.90 -22.25 -9.76
N ALA A 15 5.08 -22.79 -8.55
CA ALA A 15 4.68 -22.17 -7.29
C ALA A 15 5.24 -20.76 -7.10
N VAL A 16 6.47 -20.50 -7.55
CA VAL A 16 7.08 -19.16 -7.52
C VAL A 16 6.33 -18.21 -8.45
N SER A 17 5.99 -18.63 -9.67
CA SER A 17 5.26 -17.79 -10.62
C SER A 17 3.86 -17.43 -10.11
N ASP A 18 3.17 -18.37 -9.48
CA ASP A 18 1.84 -18.13 -8.90
C ASP A 18 1.89 -17.15 -7.73
N ILE A 19 2.91 -17.25 -6.87
CA ILE A 19 3.15 -16.30 -5.78
C ILE A 19 3.45 -14.91 -6.33
N VAL A 20 4.35 -14.80 -7.32
CA VAL A 20 4.74 -13.53 -7.93
C VAL A 20 3.53 -12.85 -8.60
N LYS A 21 2.75 -13.58 -9.40
CA LYS A 21 1.51 -13.04 -10.00
C LYS A 21 0.45 -12.67 -8.96
N GLY A 22 0.36 -13.46 -7.89
CA GLY A 22 -0.56 -13.22 -6.79
C GLY A 22 -0.26 -11.92 -6.06
N ILE A 23 1.02 -11.71 -5.70
CA ILE A 23 1.43 -10.50 -5.02
C ILE A 23 1.42 -9.28 -5.94
N ASP A 24 1.79 -9.42 -7.22
CA ASP A 24 1.71 -8.35 -8.22
C ASP A 24 0.28 -7.79 -8.32
N ARG A 25 -0.71 -8.68 -8.45
CA ARG A 25 -2.12 -8.30 -8.47
C ARG A 25 -2.58 -7.62 -7.18
N ASP A 26 -2.11 -8.08 -6.03
CA ASP A 26 -2.45 -7.43 -4.76
C ASP A 26 -1.75 -6.06 -4.64
N VAL A 27 -0.56 -5.86 -5.21
CA VAL A 27 0.12 -4.55 -5.31
C VAL A 27 -0.67 -3.60 -6.19
N GLU A 28 -1.04 -4.02 -7.40
CA GLU A 28 -1.88 -3.25 -8.34
C GLU A 28 -3.16 -2.79 -7.64
N ARG A 29 -3.83 -3.70 -6.92
CA ARG A 29 -5.03 -3.36 -6.15
C ARG A 29 -4.77 -2.31 -5.06
N GLY A 30 -3.61 -2.36 -4.41
CA GLY A 30 -3.20 -1.36 -3.44
C GLY A 30 -3.00 0.02 -4.08
N GLU A 31 -2.33 0.06 -5.23
CA GLU A 31 -2.09 1.27 -6.02
C GLU A 31 -3.41 1.87 -6.53
N ASP A 32 -4.31 1.04 -7.06
CA ASP A 32 -5.64 1.42 -7.53
C ASP A 32 -6.49 2.08 -6.44
N VAL A 33 -6.46 1.54 -5.21
CA VAL A 33 -7.21 2.08 -4.07
C VAL A 33 -6.71 3.48 -3.69
N LEU A 34 -5.40 3.70 -3.72
CA LEU A 34 -4.78 5.00 -3.45
C LEU A 34 -5.06 5.99 -4.58
N MET A 35 -4.96 5.54 -5.83
CA MET A 35 -5.25 6.35 -7.02
C MET A 35 -6.72 6.76 -7.07
N LEU A 36 -7.64 5.84 -6.74
CA LEU A 36 -9.07 6.15 -6.63
C LEU A 36 -9.32 7.22 -5.56
N GLY A 37 -8.69 7.08 -4.39
CA GLY A 37 -8.78 8.08 -3.32
C GLY A 37 -8.32 9.46 -3.79
N LEU A 38 -7.16 9.53 -4.44
CA LEU A 38 -6.62 10.76 -5.01
C LEU A 38 -7.54 11.34 -6.09
N GLY A 39 -8.07 10.51 -6.99
CA GLY A 39 -8.98 10.92 -8.05
C GLY A 39 -10.26 11.54 -7.50
N ILE A 40 -10.87 10.91 -6.49
CA ILE A 40 -12.06 11.46 -5.79
C ILE A 40 -11.73 12.80 -5.14
N VAL A 41 -10.56 12.93 -4.51
CA VAL A 41 -10.14 14.20 -3.91
C VAL A 41 -9.92 15.28 -4.96
N MET A 42 -9.30 14.98 -6.11
CA MET A 42 -9.12 15.97 -7.18
C MET A 42 -10.46 16.50 -7.71
N LEU A 43 -11.49 15.65 -7.74
CA LEU A 43 -12.86 16.05 -8.10
C LEU A 43 -13.53 16.95 -7.06
N SER A 44 -12.99 17.08 -5.84
CA SER A 44 -13.58 17.95 -4.81
C SER A 44 -13.66 19.41 -5.27
N SER A 45 -12.73 19.85 -6.11
CA SER A 45 -12.71 21.19 -6.69
C SER A 45 -13.99 21.51 -7.50
N THR A 46 -14.57 20.51 -8.17
CA THR A 46 -15.84 20.62 -8.90
C THR A 46 -17.03 20.89 -7.98
N PHE A 47 -16.95 20.44 -6.72
CA PHE A 47 -18.02 20.62 -5.72
C PHE A 47 -17.85 21.87 -4.85
N ALA A 48 -16.74 22.61 -4.99
CA ALA A 48 -16.48 23.84 -4.23
C ALA A 48 -17.57 24.93 -4.39
N PRO A 49 -18.24 25.10 -5.56
CA PRO A 49 -19.35 26.03 -5.69
C PRO A 49 -20.65 25.58 -4.99
N VAL A 50 -20.77 24.29 -4.67
CA VAL A 50 -22.02 23.65 -4.22
C VAL A 50 -22.00 23.34 -2.73
N ALA A 51 -20.83 23.09 -2.14
CA ALA A 51 -20.68 22.73 -0.73
C ALA A 51 -19.64 23.62 -0.03
N PRO A 52 -19.90 24.06 1.21
CA PRO A 52 -18.95 24.87 1.96
C PRO A 52 -17.70 24.06 2.36
N PRO A 53 -16.55 24.72 2.58
CA PRO A 53 -15.30 24.05 2.98
C PRO A 53 -15.43 23.23 4.27
N THR A 54 -16.32 23.61 5.19
CA THR A 54 -16.61 22.90 6.44
C THR A 54 -17.21 21.51 6.22
N VAL A 55 -17.79 21.25 5.05
CA VAL A 55 -18.31 19.93 4.66
C VAL A 55 -17.32 19.25 3.70
N LEU A 56 -16.83 19.99 2.70
CA LEU A 56 -16.00 19.42 1.64
C LEU A 56 -14.62 18.96 2.14
N LEU A 57 -13.94 19.76 2.98
CA LEU A 57 -12.58 19.44 3.43
C LEU A 57 -12.52 18.23 4.38
N PRO A 58 -13.46 18.06 5.34
CA PRO A 58 -13.54 16.82 6.10
C PRO A 58 -13.84 15.59 5.25
N LEU A 59 -14.69 15.71 4.23
CA LEU A 59 -14.95 14.59 3.30
C LEU A 59 -13.69 14.22 2.49
N VAL A 60 -12.93 15.20 2.02
CA VAL A 60 -11.62 14.96 1.38
C VAL A 60 -10.67 14.22 2.32
N ALA A 61 -10.54 14.68 3.57
CA ALA A 61 -9.70 14.02 4.56
C ALA A 61 -10.18 12.59 4.84
N LEU A 62 -11.49 12.37 4.90
CA LEU A 62 -12.08 11.05 5.12
C LEU A 62 -11.79 10.11 3.95
N THR A 63 -11.95 10.56 2.71
CA THR A 63 -11.63 9.77 1.50
C THR A 63 -10.18 9.31 1.53
N PHE A 64 -9.24 10.22 1.80
CA PHE A 64 -7.83 9.84 1.95
C PHE A 64 -7.61 8.87 3.11
N ALA A 65 -8.22 9.10 4.27
CA ALA A 65 -8.07 8.21 5.43
C ALA A 65 -8.57 6.79 5.12
N VAL A 66 -9.71 6.67 4.42
CA VAL A 66 -10.30 5.39 4.03
C VAL A 66 -9.42 4.68 3.00
N SER A 67 -8.98 5.37 1.94
CA SER A 67 -8.09 4.79 0.93
C SER A 67 -6.77 4.29 1.52
N VAL A 68 -6.12 5.11 2.35
CA VAL A 68 -4.91 4.71 3.08
C VAL A 68 -5.17 3.52 4.00
N GLY A 69 -6.31 3.51 4.68
CA GLY A 69 -6.74 2.39 5.53
C GLY A 69 -6.81 1.08 4.76
N PHE A 70 -7.47 1.08 3.60
CA PHE A 70 -7.58 -0.08 2.74
C PHE A 70 -6.23 -0.51 2.14
N ALA A 71 -5.42 0.43 1.65
CA ALA A 71 -4.09 0.14 1.11
C ALA A 71 -3.18 -0.51 2.15
N ARG A 72 -3.23 -0.03 3.40
CA ARG A 72 -2.45 -0.60 4.50
C ARG A 72 -2.93 -1.98 4.94
N ILE A 73 -4.24 -2.19 5.03
CA ILE A 73 -4.79 -3.53 5.28
C ILE A 73 -4.35 -4.48 4.17
N ASN A 74 -4.40 -4.03 2.91
CA ASN A 74 -3.92 -4.79 1.77
C ASN A 74 -2.43 -5.13 1.89
N TYR A 75 -1.58 -4.17 2.29
CA TYR A 75 -0.15 -4.40 2.49
C TYR A 75 0.16 -5.47 3.54
N HIS A 76 -0.47 -5.41 4.71
CA HIS A 76 -0.30 -6.46 5.73
C HIS A 76 -0.86 -7.82 5.30
N ASN A 77 -1.93 -7.82 4.49
CA ASN A 77 -2.43 -9.06 3.90
C ASN A 77 -1.43 -9.64 2.90
N MET A 78 -0.77 -8.82 2.09
CA MET A 78 0.27 -9.27 1.16
C MET A 78 1.44 -9.92 1.89
N GLU A 79 1.94 -9.26 2.94
CA GLU A 79 3.02 -9.77 3.79
C GLU A 79 2.64 -11.14 4.38
N ARG A 80 1.46 -11.23 5.01
CA ARG A 80 0.97 -12.45 5.63
C ARG A 80 0.83 -13.59 4.63
N LYS A 81 0.17 -13.34 3.49
CA LYS A 81 0.01 -14.35 2.43
C LYS A 81 1.36 -14.80 1.90
N LEU A 82 2.29 -13.88 1.63
CA LEU A 82 3.62 -14.20 1.12
C LEU A 82 4.38 -15.10 2.10
N LEU A 83 4.40 -14.77 3.38
CA LEU A 83 5.08 -15.59 4.41
C LEU A 83 4.45 -16.98 4.52
N GLN A 84 3.12 -17.08 4.45
CA GLN A 84 2.40 -18.36 4.45
C GLN A 84 2.72 -19.21 3.21
N SER A 85 2.74 -18.61 2.02
CA SER A 85 3.11 -19.32 0.79
C SER A 85 4.58 -19.74 0.81
N MET A 86 5.49 -18.87 1.26
CA MET A 86 6.91 -19.16 1.36
C MET A 86 7.21 -20.28 2.35
N ALA A 87 6.43 -20.44 3.43
CA ALA A 87 6.64 -21.54 4.38
C ALA A 87 6.54 -22.93 3.73
N GLN A 88 5.73 -23.04 2.68
CA GLN A 88 5.43 -24.29 1.97
C GLN A 88 6.41 -24.61 0.82
N LEU A 89 7.36 -23.71 0.51
CA LEU A 89 8.29 -23.84 -0.61
C LEU A 89 9.62 -24.50 -0.23
N ASP A 90 10.29 -25.05 -1.24
CA ASP A 90 11.67 -25.54 -1.15
C ASP A 90 12.70 -24.40 -1.07
N GLY A 91 13.92 -24.74 -0.64
CA GLY A 91 14.97 -23.75 -0.37
C GLY A 91 15.35 -22.88 -1.57
N HIS A 92 15.33 -23.41 -2.78
CA HIS A 92 15.65 -22.64 -3.99
C HIS A 92 14.57 -21.60 -4.31
N ASP A 93 13.30 -22.00 -4.27
CA ASP A 93 12.16 -21.13 -4.51
C ASP A 93 12.06 -20.00 -3.46
N LYS A 94 12.38 -20.32 -2.20
CA LYS A 94 12.51 -19.32 -1.12
C LYS A 94 13.55 -18.26 -1.43
N ILE A 95 14.70 -18.64 -2.01
CA ILE A 95 15.76 -17.69 -2.36
C ILE A 95 15.30 -16.75 -3.48
N ILE A 96 14.54 -17.25 -4.45
CA ILE A 96 14.00 -16.42 -5.55
C ILE A 96 13.03 -15.37 -5.02
N LEU A 97 12.18 -15.71 -4.03
CA LEU A 97 11.20 -14.81 -3.43
C LEU A 97 11.75 -13.91 -2.30
N HIS A 98 12.92 -14.24 -1.76
CA HIS A 98 13.54 -13.46 -0.67
C HIS A 98 13.61 -11.95 -0.95
N PRO A 99 13.96 -11.46 -2.16
CA PRO A 99 13.99 -10.03 -2.43
C PRO A 99 12.65 -9.33 -2.19
N ILE A 100 11.53 -10.00 -2.46
CA ILE A 100 10.18 -9.47 -2.20
C ILE A 100 9.88 -9.48 -0.70
N ALA A 101 10.19 -10.58 -0.02
CA ALA A 101 10.00 -10.70 1.43
C ALA A 101 10.84 -9.68 2.22
N ALA A 102 12.05 -9.38 1.76
CA ALA A 102 12.94 -8.40 2.37
C ALA A 102 12.34 -6.99 2.38
N VAL A 103 11.56 -6.62 1.37
CA VAL A 103 10.89 -5.30 1.33
C VAL A 103 9.99 -5.10 2.54
N PHE A 104 9.27 -6.12 2.98
CA PHE A 104 8.39 -6.01 4.15
C PHE A 104 9.16 -5.78 5.46
N ALA A 105 10.37 -6.35 5.56
CA ALA A 105 11.25 -6.13 6.71
C ALA A 105 11.96 -4.77 6.67
N GLU A 106 12.35 -4.31 5.48
CA GLU A 106 13.03 -3.02 5.28
C GLU A 106 12.08 -1.82 5.33
N TYR A 107 10.84 -2.00 4.88
CA TYR A 107 9.81 -0.96 4.78
C TYR A 107 8.54 -1.36 5.55
N PRO A 108 8.64 -1.63 6.86
CA PRO A 108 7.49 -2.06 7.64
C PRO A 108 6.43 -0.96 7.70
N MET A 109 5.18 -1.34 7.49
CA MET A 109 4.05 -0.43 7.72
C MET A 109 3.64 -0.46 9.19
N HIS A 110 3.64 0.71 9.83
CA HIS A 110 3.08 0.85 11.17
C HIS A 110 1.57 0.60 11.16
N SER A 111 1.05 0.09 12.27
CA SER A 111 -0.39 -0.12 12.43
C SER A 111 -1.21 1.16 12.17
N LEU A 112 -2.48 1.00 11.79
CA LEU A 112 -3.39 2.14 11.60
C LEU A 112 -3.50 2.97 12.90
N ALA A 113 -3.62 2.32 14.06
CA ALA A 113 -3.69 3.00 15.34
C ALA A 113 -2.45 3.84 15.62
N GLU A 114 -1.27 3.34 15.28
CA GLU A 114 -0.03 4.09 15.42
C GLU A 114 0.08 5.23 14.41
N SER A 115 -0.36 5.01 13.18
CA SER A 115 -0.23 5.99 12.09
C SER A 115 -1.25 7.10 12.16
N PHE A 116 -2.45 6.86 12.69
CA PHE A 116 -3.42 7.92 12.95
C PHE A 116 -3.18 8.66 14.26
N ASN A 117 -2.23 8.20 15.10
CA ASN A 117 -1.92 8.85 16.36
C ASN A 117 -1.03 10.09 16.13
N PRO A 118 -1.52 11.32 16.36
CA PRO A 118 -0.75 12.54 16.14
C PRO A 118 0.44 12.68 17.09
N LEU A 119 0.32 12.13 18.29
CA LEU A 119 1.36 12.17 19.33
C LEU A 119 2.54 11.24 19.01
N LYS A 120 2.28 10.14 18.30
CA LYS A 120 3.33 9.24 17.82
C LYS A 120 3.99 9.73 16.53
N ASN A 121 3.33 10.60 15.77
CA ASN A 121 3.80 11.10 14.49
C ASN A 121 4.07 12.61 14.50
N LEU A 122 4.79 13.09 15.52
CA LEU A 122 5.01 14.53 15.76
C LEU A 122 5.56 15.28 14.54
N LYS A 123 6.51 14.67 13.81
CA LYS A 123 7.06 15.28 12.59
C LYS A 123 5.99 15.51 11.51
N ARG A 124 5.09 14.54 11.32
CA ARG A 124 3.97 14.69 10.36
C ARG A 124 2.95 15.68 10.90
N THR A 125 2.53 15.53 12.15
CA THR A 125 1.60 16.45 12.82
C THR A 125 2.06 17.90 12.71
N TRP A 126 3.35 18.17 12.95
CA TRP A 126 3.91 19.52 12.82
C TRP A 126 3.88 20.04 11.40
N LYS A 127 4.27 19.23 10.40
CA LYS A 127 4.19 19.61 8.98
C LYS A 127 2.74 19.90 8.56
N SER A 128 1.80 19.07 9.00
CA SER A 128 0.38 19.24 8.72
C SER A 128 -0.21 20.46 9.43
N ALA A 129 0.21 20.73 10.66
CA ALA A 129 -0.20 21.91 11.42
C ALA A 129 0.35 23.20 10.78
N LEU A 130 1.62 23.22 10.37
CA LEU A 130 2.21 24.34 9.64
C LEU A 130 1.44 24.62 8.33
N GLY A 131 1.19 23.58 7.53
CA GLY A 131 0.38 23.72 6.31
C GLY A 131 -1.04 24.21 6.59
N GLY A 132 -1.68 23.69 7.64
CA GLY A 132 -3.02 24.12 8.07
C GLY A 132 -3.06 25.59 8.50
N ILE A 133 -2.10 26.03 9.32
CA ILE A 133 -2.03 27.43 9.77
C ILE A 133 -1.83 28.39 8.59
N LEU A 134 -1.05 28.01 7.58
CA LEU A 134 -0.79 28.83 6.40
C LEU A 134 -1.99 28.99 5.46
N ILE A 135 -2.95 28.06 5.47
CA ILE A 135 -4.12 28.07 4.57
C ILE A 135 -5.40 28.27 5.36
N ASN A 136 -5.83 27.23 6.09
CA ASN A 136 -6.84 27.27 7.15
C ASN A 136 -6.75 25.97 7.99
N PRO A 137 -7.22 25.97 9.25
CA PRO A 137 -7.12 24.80 10.12
C PRO A 137 -7.79 23.51 9.58
N LEU A 138 -8.80 23.61 8.71
CA LEU A 138 -9.47 22.44 8.11
C LEU A 138 -8.58 21.68 7.12
N TRP A 139 -7.47 22.26 6.67
CA TRP A 139 -6.46 21.57 5.84
C TRP A 139 -5.51 20.69 6.64
N MET A 140 -5.40 20.89 7.97
CA MET A 140 -4.49 20.09 8.79
C MET A 140 -4.79 18.58 8.69
N PRO A 141 -6.06 18.11 8.84
CA PRO A 141 -6.39 16.70 8.63
C PRO A 141 -6.01 16.21 7.24
N ILE A 142 -6.27 17.00 6.19
CA ILE A 142 -5.96 16.65 4.79
C ILE A 142 -4.46 16.42 4.63
N PHE A 143 -3.63 17.37 5.06
CA PHE A 143 -2.17 17.23 4.95
C PHE A 143 -1.64 16.05 5.77
N TYR A 144 -2.28 15.73 6.90
CA TYR A 144 -1.89 14.59 7.69
C TYR A 144 -2.12 13.28 6.93
N VAL A 145 -3.32 13.07 6.41
CA VAL A 145 -3.68 11.83 5.69
C VAL A 145 -3.03 11.75 4.31
N MET A 146 -2.83 12.87 3.62
CA MET A 146 -2.06 12.93 2.38
C MET A 146 -0.60 12.50 2.62
N GLY A 147 0.00 12.91 3.75
CA GLY A 147 1.31 12.44 4.14
C GLY A 147 1.38 10.94 4.42
N MET A 148 0.27 10.32 4.85
CA MET A 148 0.16 8.86 4.95
C MET A 148 0.07 8.23 3.56
N GLN A 149 -0.80 8.75 2.68
CA GLN A 149 -0.95 8.27 1.31
C GLN A 149 0.38 8.23 0.55
N ILE A 150 1.16 9.31 0.59
CA ILE A 150 2.48 9.36 -0.07
C ILE A 150 3.41 8.25 0.46
N ASN A 151 3.31 7.91 1.74
CA ASN A 151 4.11 6.85 2.31
C ASN A 151 3.64 5.46 1.85
N GLU A 152 2.33 5.24 1.75
CA GLU A 152 1.78 3.99 1.21
C GLU A 152 2.19 3.79 -0.26
N GLU A 153 2.07 4.83 -1.09
CA GLU A 153 2.47 4.81 -2.49
C GLU A 153 3.96 4.48 -2.65
N LYS A 154 4.82 5.04 -1.81
CA LYS A 154 6.26 4.71 -1.82
C LYS A 154 6.52 3.25 -1.49
N ASN A 155 5.88 2.73 -0.45
CA ASN A 155 6.08 1.34 -0.04
C ASN A 155 5.60 0.37 -1.11
N LEU A 156 4.44 0.64 -1.73
CA LEU A 156 3.95 -0.15 -2.87
C LEU A 156 4.88 -0.05 -4.07
N GLY A 157 5.39 1.15 -4.39
CA GLY A 157 6.34 1.34 -5.48
C GLY A 157 7.68 0.60 -5.28
N VAL A 158 8.18 0.51 -4.04
CA VAL A 158 9.37 -0.31 -3.72
C VAL A 158 9.06 -1.79 -3.88
N LEU A 159 7.90 -2.24 -3.41
CA LEU A 159 7.47 -3.63 -3.54
C LEU A 159 7.29 -4.04 -5.02
N ASN A 160 6.65 -3.19 -5.82
CA ASN A 160 6.49 -3.38 -7.26
C ASN A 160 7.85 -3.54 -7.97
N ARG A 161 8.83 -2.69 -7.66
CA ARG A 161 10.19 -2.82 -8.20
C ARG A 161 10.86 -4.15 -7.82
N ALA A 162 10.64 -4.64 -6.60
CA ALA A 162 11.17 -5.93 -6.17
C ALA A 162 10.52 -7.09 -6.93
N ILE A 163 9.20 -7.02 -7.18
CA ILE A 163 8.44 -8.00 -7.98
C ILE A 163 8.99 -8.05 -9.40
N ILE A 164 9.07 -6.91 -10.08
CA ILE A 164 9.64 -6.81 -11.45
C ILE A 164 11.07 -7.38 -11.49
N GLY A 165 11.88 -7.12 -10.47
CA GLY A 165 13.23 -7.67 -10.36
C GLY A 165 13.26 -9.21 -10.24
N VAL A 166 12.29 -9.80 -9.55
CA VAL A 166 12.14 -11.26 -9.47
C VAL A 166 11.64 -11.83 -10.79
N GLU A 167 10.65 -11.20 -11.43
CA GLU A 167 10.14 -11.62 -12.74
C GLU A 167 11.23 -11.65 -13.81
N GLN A 168 12.08 -10.62 -13.85
CA GLN A 168 13.22 -10.56 -14.77
C GLN A 168 14.23 -11.69 -14.52
N LYS A 169 14.51 -12.00 -13.25
CA LYS A 169 15.38 -13.14 -12.89
C LYS A 169 14.77 -14.46 -13.35
N MET A 170 13.48 -14.68 -13.12
CA MET A 170 12.78 -15.89 -13.57
C MET A 170 12.81 -16.04 -15.09
N ALA A 171 12.54 -14.96 -15.83
CA ALA A 171 12.61 -14.96 -17.29
C ALA A 171 14.02 -15.29 -17.80
N SER A 172 15.06 -14.74 -17.17
CA SER A 172 16.45 -15.06 -17.52
C SER A 172 16.80 -16.53 -17.26
N LEU A 173 16.35 -17.11 -16.14
CA LEU A 173 16.58 -18.52 -15.79
C LEU A 173 15.88 -19.47 -16.77
N SER A 174 14.67 -19.12 -17.24
CA SER A 174 13.97 -19.91 -18.26
C SER A 174 14.59 -19.83 -19.65
N SER A 175 15.39 -18.80 -19.96
CA SER A 175 16.08 -18.65 -21.25
C SER A 175 17.42 -19.40 -21.33
N VAL A 176 17.94 -19.88 -20.20
CA VAL A 176 19.23 -20.59 -20.08
C VAL A 176 19.05 -22.12 -20.07
N VAL A 177 17.80 -22.59 -20.00
CA VAL A 177 17.40 -24.02 -20.12
C VAL A 177 16.87 -24.28 -21.51
#